data_AF-A0A9N9IRR4-F1
#
_entry.id   AF-A0A9N9IRR4-F1
#
_cell.length_a   1.000
_cell.length_b   1.000
_cell.length_c   1.000
_cell.angle_alpha   90.00
_cell.angle_beta   90.00
_cell.angle_gamma   90.00
#
_symmetry.space_group_name_H-M   'P 1'
#
loop_
_entity.id
_entity.type
_entity.pdbx_description
1 polymer ?
#
loop_
_entity_poly.entity_id
_entity_poly.type
_entity_poly.pdbx_seq_one_letter_code
_entity_poly.pdbx_strand_id
1 'polypeptide(L)'
;KTKFQPVYVWDIANAIVKSSSDPKFHGKTFELGGPNVYSYREIMQLTLDQAGVRRPIISLPWTMGMIQGFFLEKLPPNLFTLTRDQVKLLRKDNIVSDDPNILTFKDLKIEPTSAEK
;
A
#
# COMPACT_ATOMS: atom_id res chain seq x y z
N LYS A 1 -10.17 -9.86 -6.77
CA LYS A 1 -9.37 -8.76 -7.36
C LYS A 1 -8.95 -7.91 -6.18
N THR A 2 -7.65 -7.85 -5.88
CA THR A 2 -7.15 -7.25 -4.63
C THR A 2 -7.05 -5.74 -4.75
N LYS A 3 -7.52 -5.03 -3.72
CA LYS A 3 -7.53 -3.58 -3.64
C LYS A 3 -6.42 -3.06 -2.72
N PHE A 4 -6.01 -1.84 -2.99
CA PHE A 4 -4.92 -1.13 -2.31
C PHE A 4 -5.31 0.33 -2.15
N GLN A 5 -4.99 0.90 -1.01
CA GLN A 5 -5.22 2.32 -0.71
C GLN A 5 -3.87 2.99 -0.38
N PRO A 6 -3.05 3.30 -1.42
CA PRO A 6 -1.70 3.84 -1.23
C PRO A 6 -1.78 5.19 -0.52
N VAL A 7 -0.77 5.47 0.30
CA VAL A 7 -0.73 6.66 1.16
C VAL A 7 0.60 7.39 0.96
N TYR A 8 0.53 8.72 0.89
CA TYR A 8 1.72 9.54 0.76
C TYR A 8 2.52 9.58 2.07
N VAL A 9 3.84 9.40 1.96
CA VAL A 9 4.71 9.24 3.13
C VAL A 9 4.71 10.45 4.05
N TRP A 10 4.59 11.67 3.50
CA TRP A 10 4.54 12.88 4.32
C TRP A 10 3.23 13.00 5.11
N ASP A 11 2.12 12.50 4.59
CA ASP A 11 0.86 12.49 5.33
C ASP A 11 0.94 11.53 6.52
N ILE A 12 1.62 10.39 6.36
CA ILE A 12 1.93 9.49 7.49
C ILE A 12 2.80 10.20 8.52
N ALA A 13 3.87 10.89 8.09
CA ALA A 13 4.75 11.62 9.00
C ALA A 13 3.96 12.68 9.79
N ASN A 14 3.09 13.44 9.11
CA ASN A 14 2.20 14.41 9.75
C ASN A 14 1.23 13.74 10.75
N ALA A 15 0.69 12.57 10.40
CA ALA A 15 -0.19 11.82 11.29
C ALA A 15 0.53 11.35 12.55
N ILE A 16 1.77 10.86 12.43
CA ILE A 16 2.60 10.44 13.56
C ILE A 16 2.89 11.63 14.49
N VAL A 17 3.28 12.78 13.94
CA VAL A 17 3.57 13.98 14.75
C VAL A 17 2.32 14.44 15.50
N LYS A 18 1.17 14.51 14.83
CA LYS A 18 -0.10 14.91 15.48
C LYS A 18 -0.56 13.91 16.54
N SER A 19 -0.53 12.62 16.24
CA SER A 19 -0.99 11.59 17.18
C SER A 19 -0.09 11.47 18.41
N SER A 20 1.21 11.73 18.27
CA SER A 20 2.15 11.73 19.39
C SER A 20 2.07 12.98 20.28
N SER A 21 1.57 14.10 19.75
CA SER A 21 1.56 15.38 20.48
C SER A 21 0.26 15.64 21.25
N ASP A 22 -0.84 14.98 20.87
CA ASP A 22 -2.15 15.15 21.49
C ASP A 22 -2.50 13.93 22.38
N PRO A 23 -2.55 14.10 23.72
CA PRO A 23 -2.88 13.02 24.65
C PRO A 23 -4.19 12.30 24.38
N LYS A 24 -5.13 12.93 23.66
CA LYS A 24 -6.40 12.31 23.23
C LYS A 24 -6.18 11.03 22.43
N PHE A 25 -5.08 10.94 21.70
CA PHE A 25 -4.79 9.83 20.78
C PHE A 25 -3.93 8.72 21.40
N HIS A 26 -3.51 8.87 22.66
CA HIS A 26 -2.69 7.85 23.33
C HIS A 26 -3.41 6.50 23.44
N GLY A 27 -2.70 5.43 23.08
CA GLY A 27 -3.23 4.06 23.12
C GLY A 27 -4.29 3.76 22.06
N LYS A 28 -4.48 4.63 21.05
CA LYS A 28 -5.41 4.41 19.95
C LYS A 28 -4.70 3.79 18.74
N THR A 29 -5.43 2.96 18.02
CA THR A 29 -4.99 2.37 16.75
C THR A 29 -5.51 3.20 15.59
N PHE A 30 -4.64 3.43 14.61
CA PHE A 30 -4.95 4.18 13.40
C PHE A 30 -4.76 3.30 12.18
N GLU A 31 -5.67 3.43 11.21
CA GLU A 31 -5.48 2.91 9.86
C GLU A 31 -5.45 4.10 8.88
N LEU A 32 -4.32 4.23 8.18
CA LEU A 32 -4.02 5.38 7.33
C LEU A 32 -3.99 4.94 5.87
N GLY A 33 -5.03 5.30 5.12
CA GLY A 33 -5.11 5.08 3.67
C GLY A 33 -5.23 6.40 2.93
N GLY A 34 -4.68 6.46 1.71
CA GLY A 34 -4.87 7.62 0.83
C GLY A 34 -6.32 7.80 0.37
N PRO A 35 -6.60 8.86 -0.40
CA PRO A 35 -7.98 9.25 -0.73
C PRO A 35 -8.67 8.26 -1.68
N ASN A 36 -7.90 7.54 -2.50
CA ASN A 36 -8.41 6.69 -3.58
C ASN A 36 -8.03 5.22 -3.34
N VAL A 37 -8.91 4.33 -3.76
CA VAL A 37 -8.69 2.88 -3.75
C VAL A 37 -8.43 2.39 -5.17
N TYR A 38 -7.35 1.65 -5.34
CA TYR A 38 -6.89 1.12 -6.62
C TYR A 38 -6.80 -0.39 -6.59
N SER A 39 -6.93 -1.02 -7.73
CA SER A 39 -6.46 -2.37 -7.95
C SER A 39 -4.95 -2.39 -8.23
N TYR A 40 -4.31 -3.54 -8.02
CA TYR A 40 -2.88 -3.70 -8.30
C TYR A 40 -2.51 -3.29 -9.74
N ARG A 41 -3.37 -3.59 -10.72
CA ARG A 41 -3.17 -3.20 -12.12
C ARG A 41 -3.18 -1.68 -12.31
N GLU A 42 -4.07 -0.98 -11.61
CA GLU A 42 -4.13 0.49 -11.68
C GLU A 42 -2.88 1.11 -11.04
N ILE A 43 -2.38 0.57 -9.92
CA ILE A 43 -1.11 1.03 -9.34
C ILE A 43 0.06 0.83 -10.31
N MET A 44 0.15 -0.35 -10.93
CA MET A 44 1.18 -0.62 -11.94
C MET A 44 1.06 0.36 -13.11
N GLN A 45 -0.15 0.64 -13.59
CA GLN A 45 -0.38 1.59 -14.67
C GLN A 45 0.06 3.00 -14.27
N LEU A 46 -0.36 3.49 -13.11
CA LEU A 46 0.08 4.78 -12.56
C LEU A 46 1.60 4.87 -12.48
N THR A 47 2.27 3.80 -12.05
CA THR A 47 3.73 3.75 -11.95
C THR A 47 4.39 3.87 -13.33
N LEU A 48 3.87 3.17 -14.33
CA LEU A 48 4.38 3.22 -15.70
C LEU A 48 4.17 4.61 -16.32
N ASP A 49 3.00 5.21 -16.08
CA ASP A 49 2.65 6.53 -16.60
C ASP A 49 3.57 7.61 -15.98
N GLN A 50 3.79 7.57 -14.66
CA GLN A 50 4.69 8.49 -13.96
C GLN A 50 6.16 8.28 -14.35
N ALA A 51 6.58 7.04 -14.61
CA ALA A 51 7.93 6.73 -15.10
C ALA A 51 8.12 7.02 -16.60
N GLY A 52 7.06 7.38 -17.33
CA GLY A 52 7.11 7.68 -18.76
C GLY A 52 7.45 6.47 -19.64
N VAL A 53 7.22 5.24 -19.16
CA VAL A 53 7.58 4.00 -19.88
C VAL A 53 6.34 3.20 -20.27
N ARG A 54 6.33 2.68 -21.49
CA ARG A 54 5.26 1.82 -22.00
C ARG A 54 5.68 0.35 -21.89
N ARG A 55 5.16 -0.38 -20.91
CA ARG A 55 5.37 -1.83 -20.75
C ARG A 55 4.04 -2.56 -20.63
N PRO A 56 3.86 -3.74 -21.25
CA PRO A 56 2.64 -4.52 -21.10
C PRO A 56 2.51 -5.06 -19.67
N ILE A 57 1.32 -4.92 -19.08
CA ILE A 57 0.98 -5.52 -17.78
C ILE A 57 0.35 -6.89 -18.04
N ILE A 58 1.06 -7.96 -17.71
CA ILE A 58 0.61 -9.34 -17.89
C ILE A 58 0.26 -9.94 -16.53
N SER A 59 -0.97 -10.44 -16.39
CA SER A 59 -1.39 -11.17 -15.19
C SER A 59 -0.84 -12.59 -15.22
N LEU A 60 -0.14 -13.00 -14.16
CA LEU A 60 0.34 -14.37 -13.99
C LEU A 60 -0.60 -15.18 -13.09
N PRO A 61 -0.77 -16.49 -13.34
CA PRO A 61 -1.44 -17.38 -12.39
C PRO A 61 -0.72 -17.38 -11.04
N TRP A 62 -1.51 -17.51 -9.96
CA TRP A 62 -0.99 -17.48 -8.59
C TRP A 62 0.13 -18.49 -8.33
N THR A 63 -0.04 -19.72 -8.82
CA THR A 63 0.94 -20.80 -8.67
C THR A 63 2.28 -20.42 -9.27
N MET A 64 2.27 -19.77 -10.44
CA MET A 64 3.47 -19.28 -11.10
C MET A 64 4.15 -18.19 -10.28
N GLY A 65 3.38 -17.24 -9.71
CA GLY A 65 3.93 -16.22 -8.81
C GLY A 65 4.57 -16.80 -7.55
N MET A 66 3.98 -17.85 -6.97
CA MET A 66 4.55 -18.54 -5.81
C MET A 66 5.85 -19.29 -6.14
N ILE A 67 5.92 -19.94 -7.30
CA ILE A 67 7.12 -20.60 -7.80
C ILE A 67 8.22 -19.56 -8.03
N GLN A 68 7.89 -18.46 -8.71
CA GLN A 68 8.81 -17.35 -8.94
C GLN A 68 9.35 -16.80 -7.62
N GLY A 69 8.48 -16.48 -6.66
CA GLY A 69 8.87 -15.99 -5.34
C GLY A 69 9.81 -16.97 -4.60
N PHE A 70 9.55 -18.28 -4.67
CA PHE A 70 10.41 -19.29 -4.03
C PHE A 70 11.85 -19.31 -4.57
N PHE A 71 12.02 -19.11 -5.88
CA PHE A 71 13.36 -19.04 -6.49
C PHE A 71 14.01 -17.68 -6.23
N LEU A 72 13.26 -16.59 -6.32
CA LEU A 72 13.79 -15.23 -6.13
C LEU A 72 14.19 -14.94 -4.67
N GLU A 73 13.50 -15.50 -3.68
CA GLU A 73 13.88 -15.39 -2.25
C GLU A 73 15.28 -15.93 -1.94
N LYS A 74 15.81 -16.82 -2.78
CA LYS A 74 17.14 -17.43 -2.61
C LYS A 74 18.26 -16.61 -3.26
N LEU A 75 17.90 -15.57 -4.02
CA LEU A 75 18.86 -14.67 -4.66
C LEU A 75 19.27 -13.57 -3.69
N PRO A 76 20.41 -12.88 -3.93
CA PRO A 76 20.82 -11.73 -3.14
C PRO A 76 19.68 -10.67 -3.06
N PRO A 77 19.40 -10.13 -1.87
CA PRO A 77 18.20 -9.30 -1.59
C PRO A 77 18.09 -8.02 -2.43
N ASN A 78 19.15 -7.66 -3.14
CA ASN A 78 19.33 -6.46 -3.94
C ASN A 78 19.10 -6.67 -5.45
N LEU A 79 18.87 -7.89 -5.93
CA LEU A 79 18.73 -8.16 -7.37
C LEU A 79 17.26 -8.32 -7.81
N PHE A 80 16.39 -8.89 -6.98
CA PHE A 80 14.96 -9.06 -7.27
C PHE A 80 14.13 -9.07 -5.99
N THR A 81 13.10 -8.22 -5.90
CA THR A 81 12.41 -7.92 -4.65
C THR A 81 11.15 -8.74 -4.39
N LEU A 82 10.75 -9.65 -5.29
CA LEU A 82 9.51 -10.42 -5.15
C LEU A 82 9.71 -11.63 -4.23
N THR A 83 9.07 -11.60 -3.06
CA THR A 83 9.05 -12.72 -2.10
C THR A 83 7.68 -13.43 -2.11
N ARG A 84 7.63 -14.69 -1.66
CA ARG A 84 6.38 -15.44 -1.46
C ARG A 84 5.45 -14.73 -0.50
N ASP A 85 5.98 -14.02 0.49
CA ASP A 85 5.16 -13.27 1.43
C ASP A 85 4.55 -12.01 0.79
N GLN A 86 5.27 -11.31 -0.08
CA GLN A 86 4.68 -10.26 -0.90
C GLN A 86 3.59 -10.81 -1.82
N VAL A 87 3.81 -11.97 -2.43
CA VAL A 87 2.78 -12.65 -3.24
C VAL A 87 1.56 -12.92 -2.36
N LYS A 88 1.71 -13.52 -1.17
CA LYS A 88 0.62 -13.75 -0.19
C LYS A 88 -0.14 -12.48 0.18
N LEU A 89 0.54 -11.35 0.40
CA LEU A 89 -0.12 -10.07 0.73
C LEU A 89 -1.09 -9.63 -0.37
N LEU A 90 -0.81 -9.96 -1.64
CA LEU A 90 -1.74 -9.70 -2.74
C LEU A 90 -3.04 -10.49 -2.66
N ARG A 91 -3.29 -11.37 -1.66
CA ARG A 91 -4.60 -12.03 -1.48
C ARG A 91 -5.58 -11.20 -0.66
N LYS A 92 -5.10 -10.27 0.16
CA LYS A 92 -5.94 -9.49 1.06
C LYS A 92 -5.98 -8.04 0.59
N ASP A 93 -7.15 -7.44 0.62
CA ASP A 93 -7.29 -6.01 0.36
C ASP A 93 -6.49 -5.23 1.41
N ASN A 94 -5.65 -4.33 0.94
CA ASN A 94 -4.85 -3.41 1.76
C ASN A 94 -5.51 -2.03 1.73
N ILE A 95 -6.66 -1.95 2.38
CA ILE A 95 -7.50 -0.77 2.50
C ILE A 95 -7.82 -0.53 3.98
N VAL A 96 -8.17 0.70 4.32
CA VAL A 96 -8.70 1.02 5.65
C VAL A 96 -9.97 0.20 5.88
N SER A 97 -10.07 -0.42 7.05
CA SER A 97 -11.22 -1.22 7.45
C SER A 97 -12.41 -0.36 7.84
N ASP A 98 -13.61 -0.93 7.74
CA ASP A 98 -14.86 -0.25 8.12
C ASP A 98 -15.13 -0.34 9.64
N ASP A 99 -14.12 -0.54 10.49
CA ASP A 99 -14.29 -0.63 11.95
C ASP A 99 -14.48 0.78 12.55
N PRO A 100 -15.63 1.06 13.19
CA PRO A 100 -15.89 2.37 13.79
C PRO A 100 -14.97 2.72 14.97
N ASN A 101 -14.25 1.75 15.54
CA ASN A 101 -13.31 1.98 16.64
C ASN A 101 -11.90 2.38 16.16
N ILE A 102 -11.63 2.29 14.86
CA ILE A 102 -10.34 2.60 14.28
C ILE A 102 -10.33 4.04 13.79
N LEU A 103 -9.29 4.78 14.18
CA LEU A 103 -9.12 6.17 13.79
C LEU A 103 -8.45 6.28 12.42
N THR A 104 -8.74 7.34 11.69
CA THR A 104 -8.26 7.59 10.32
C THR A 104 -7.65 8.99 10.19
N PHE A 105 -7.22 9.37 8.99
CA PHE A 105 -6.77 10.73 8.70
C PHE A 105 -7.81 11.82 9.04
N LYS A 106 -9.11 11.50 8.97
CA LYS A 106 -10.20 12.43 9.31
C LYS A 106 -10.13 12.85 10.78
N ASP A 107 -9.83 11.92 11.68
CA ASP A 107 -9.74 12.17 13.12
C ASP A 107 -8.54 13.06 13.47
N LEU A 108 -7.49 13.00 12.66
CA LEU A 108 -6.29 13.82 12.77
C LEU A 108 -6.40 15.16 12.01
N LYS A 109 -7.52 15.42 11.34
CA LYS A 109 -7.74 16.59 10.48
C LYS A 109 -6.60 16.75 9.46
N ILE A 110 -6.25 15.66 8.79
CA ILE A 110 -5.28 15.63 7.69
C ILE A 110 -6.04 15.23 6.44
N GLU A 111 -5.88 15.99 5.37
CA GLU A 111 -6.40 15.61 4.06
C GLU A 111 -5.32 14.82 3.33
N PRO A 112 -5.53 13.53 3.01
CA PRO A 112 -4.50 12.72 2.40
C PRO A 112 -4.30 13.08 0.92
N THR A 113 -3.03 13.10 0.51
CA THR A 113 -2.59 13.40 -0.84
C THR A 113 -2.83 12.21 -1.77
N SER A 114 -3.32 12.49 -2.97
CA SER A 114 -3.61 11.46 -3.96
C SER A 114 -2.35 10.94 -4.65
N ALA A 115 -2.37 9.67 -5.05
CA ALA A 115 -1.21 9.00 -5.66
C ALA A 115 -0.87 9.52 -7.08
N GLU A 116 -1.79 10.22 -7.74
CA GLU A 116 -1.57 10.80 -9.06
C GLU A 116 -0.90 12.19 -9.05
N LYS A 117 -0.82 12.83 -7.87
CA LYS A 117 -0.18 14.14 -7.67
C LYS A 117 1.27 13.97 -7.23
#